data_AF-A0ABD3T7Z9-F1
#
_entry.id   AF-A0ABD3T7Z9-F1
#
_cell.length_a   1.000
_cell.length_b   1.000
_cell.length_c   1.000
_cell.angle_alpha   90.00
_cell.angle_beta   90.00
_cell.angle_gamma   90.00
#
_symmetry.space_group_name_H-M   'P 1'
#
loop_
_entity.id
_entity.type
_entity.pdbx_description
1 polymer ?
#
loop_
_entity_poly.entity_id
_entity_poly.type
_entity_poly.pdbx_seq_one_letter_code
_entity_poly.pdbx_strand_id
1 'polypeptide(L)'
;MRQMAEEATLSFVVEMLSNALINNASLLRGVEGKVNYLRDELEWIRSFLRDADYKKQYSNDERICKWISDIIEVAHDAKDAIETFILKVENPKKERGFLGIRCICFPKHMINHQDQIGEEIESIMTRLADIEKRRHMYGIQSHLIAIERRLRWSFPWEIEECIVGLEEDVELVLQRAILHYSRRLFVSTIVGVGGMGKTTLAKMVYNHPTITANFELRAWVCVSYEFNMNKVIKDIVWNLLDPNEDKLKVLEVMELMHEEQLYHLLYERLHGKQYLIVLDDVWEQQVWESLARIFPDEDTGSRVLITSRKSDIPKYARYIHDLKSLDQNNSWKLFLEKASIKKTYDQLPEDLKIIGNEILEKCDGLPLAITVVGGMLRGRFNTTSEWNDVLKGMKSLIS
;
A
#
# COMPACT_ATOMS: atom_id res chain seq x y z
N MET A 1 -15.50 15.73 0.41
CA MET A 1 -15.33 17.17 0.72
C MET A 1 -14.74 17.38 2.10
N ARG A 2 -15.31 16.81 3.19
CA ARG A 2 -14.78 16.94 4.56
C ARG A 2 -13.32 16.46 4.71
N GLN A 3 -12.97 15.27 4.22
CA GLN A 3 -11.60 14.72 4.34
C GLN A 3 -10.53 15.39 3.45
N MET A 4 -10.89 15.92 2.26
CA MET A 4 -9.95 16.76 1.49
C MET A 4 -9.65 18.07 2.24
N ALA A 5 -10.59 18.55 3.07
CA ALA A 5 -10.32 19.68 3.94
C ALA A 5 -9.40 19.29 5.10
N GLU A 6 -9.47 18.05 5.61
CA GLU A 6 -8.65 17.53 6.71
C GLU A 6 -7.18 17.32 6.30
N GLU A 7 -6.93 16.72 5.13
CA GLU A 7 -5.57 16.59 4.56
C GLU A 7 -4.98 17.97 4.21
N ALA A 8 -5.77 18.84 3.57
CA ALA A 8 -5.35 20.21 3.27
C ALA A 8 -5.04 21.01 4.55
N THR A 9 -5.79 20.76 5.63
CA THR A 9 -5.52 21.35 6.94
C THR A 9 -4.19 20.88 7.50
N LEU A 10 -3.90 19.56 7.50
CA LEU A 10 -2.62 19.04 7.97
C LEU A 10 -1.45 19.54 7.12
N SER A 11 -1.61 19.59 5.79
CA SER A 11 -0.60 20.14 4.89
C SER A 11 -0.30 21.61 5.21
N PHE A 12 -1.34 22.40 5.44
CA PHE A 12 -1.22 23.80 5.82
C PHE A 12 -0.50 23.97 7.16
N VAL A 13 -0.83 23.14 8.17
CA VAL A 13 -0.18 23.21 9.49
C VAL A 13 1.30 22.81 9.42
N VAL A 14 1.65 21.75 8.68
CA VAL A 14 3.05 21.33 8.49
C VAL A 14 3.87 22.41 7.75
N GLU A 15 3.29 23.04 6.72
CA GLU A 15 3.93 24.13 5.98
C GLU A 15 4.11 25.37 6.87
N MET A 16 3.11 25.71 7.68
CA MET A 16 3.19 26.80 8.65
C MET A 16 4.28 26.54 9.70
N LEU A 17 4.35 25.34 10.25
CA LEU A 17 5.41 24.92 11.19
C LEU A 17 6.80 25.06 10.58
N SER A 18 6.95 24.62 9.32
CA SER A 18 8.21 24.74 8.58
C SER A 18 8.60 26.20 8.36
N ASN A 19 7.64 27.04 7.98
CA ASN A 19 7.85 28.48 7.80
C ASN A 19 8.19 29.20 9.12
N ALA A 20 7.58 28.79 10.24
CA ALA A 20 7.89 29.34 11.56
C ALA A 20 9.34 28.99 11.97
N LEU A 21 9.79 27.76 11.73
CA LEU A 21 11.16 27.33 11.98
C LEU A 21 12.19 28.08 11.11
N ILE A 22 11.85 28.38 9.86
CA ILE A 22 12.76 29.08 8.93
C ILE A 22 12.79 30.59 9.20
N ASN A 23 11.63 31.24 9.24
CA ASN A 23 11.54 32.71 9.26
C ASN A 23 11.66 33.29 10.67
N ASN A 24 11.30 32.51 11.70
CA ASN A 24 11.28 32.93 13.10
C ASN A 24 12.26 32.13 13.99
N ALA A 25 13.29 31.53 13.39
CA ALA A 25 14.30 30.71 14.08
C ALA A 25 14.90 31.40 15.32
N SER A 26 15.18 32.71 15.22
CA SER A 26 15.76 33.50 16.32
C SER A 26 14.79 33.70 17.49
N LEU A 27 13.47 33.66 17.24
CA LEU A 27 12.40 33.85 18.23
C LEU A 27 12.04 32.51 18.91
N LEU A 28 12.17 31.40 18.20
CA LEU A 28 11.93 30.04 18.69
C LEU A 28 13.12 29.41 19.44
N ARG A 29 14.18 30.19 19.66
CA ARG A 29 15.39 29.74 20.36
C ARG A 29 15.05 29.21 21.76
N GLY A 30 15.18 27.90 21.96
CA GLY A 30 14.84 27.21 23.21
C GLY A 30 13.63 26.26 23.12
N VAL A 31 12.73 26.48 22.15
CA VAL A 31 11.56 25.61 21.87
C VAL A 31 11.62 24.96 20.49
N GLU A 32 12.61 25.33 19.67
CA GLU A 32 12.85 24.83 18.31
C GLU A 32 12.86 23.30 18.19
N GLY A 33 13.45 22.59 19.16
CA GLY A 33 13.45 21.13 19.19
C GLY A 33 12.03 20.55 19.33
N LYS A 34 11.19 21.18 20.15
CA LYS A 34 9.80 20.76 20.36
C LYS A 34 8.94 21.05 19.12
N VAL A 35 9.13 22.22 18.49
CA VAL A 35 8.43 22.59 17.25
C VAL A 35 8.83 21.66 16.09
N ASN A 36 10.11 21.32 15.97
CA ASN A 36 10.60 20.36 14.97
C ASN A 36 9.97 18.97 15.17
N TYR A 37 9.96 18.46 16.39
CA TYR A 37 9.37 17.15 16.69
C TYR A 37 7.88 17.09 16.33
N LEU A 38 7.12 18.14 16.68
CA LEU A 38 5.70 18.23 16.35
C LEU A 38 5.44 18.30 14.84
N ARG A 39 6.30 19.02 14.09
CA ARG A 39 6.26 19.02 12.62
C ARG A 39 6.48 17.61 12.07
N ASP A 40 7.52 16.92 12.53
CA ASP A 40 7.88 15.60 12.02
C ASP A 40 6.76 14.58 12.27
N GLU A 41 6.14 14.62 13.46
CA GLU A 41 4.97 13.78 13.78
C GLU A 41 3.76 14.08 12.88
N LEU A 42 3.42 15.35 12.69
CA LEU A 42 2.31 15.74 11.80
C LEU A 42 2.59 15.38 10.34
N GLU A 43 3.85 15.38 9.93
CA GLU A 43 4.30 14.95 8.60
C GLU A 43 4.19 13.42 8.42
N TRP A 44 4.56 12.64 9.44
CA TRP A 44 4.32 11.19 9.47
C TRP A 44 2.83 10.85 9.36
N ILE A 45 1.98 11.55 10.12
CA ILE A 45 0.53 11.40 10.08
C ILE A 45 -0.04 11.77 8.72
N ARG A 46 0.41 12.89 8.12
CA ARG A 46 0.02 13.29 6.77
C ARG A 46 0.37 12.21 5.76
N SER A 47 1.57 11.65 5.86
CA SER A 47 2.05 10.58 4.96
C SER A 47 1.20 9.32 5.12
N PHE A 48 0.85 8.96 6.36
CA PHE A 48 -0.07 7.88 6.65
C PHE A 48 -1.47 8.12 6.06
N LEU A 49 -2.05 9.31 6.18
CA LEU A 49 -3.34 9.64 5.59
C LEU A 49 -3.32 9.65 4.06
N ARG A 50 -2.16 9.97 3.47
CA ARG A 50 -1.94 9.96 2.01
C ARG A 50 -1.80 8.53 1.47
N ASP A 51 -1.12 7.66 2.21
CA ASP A 51 -0.95 6.23 1.87
C ASP A 51 -2.21 5.42 2.17
N ALA A 52 -3.04 5.87 3.12
CA ALA A 52 -4.38 5.36 3.40
C ALA A 52 -5.37 5.76 2.30
N ASP A 53 -5.16 5.23 1.10
CA ASP A 53 -5.91 5.55 -0.12
C ASP A 53 -7.37 5.04 -0.03
N TYR A 54 -8.32 5.85 0.49
CA TYR A 54 -9.69 5.37 0.73
C TYR A 54 -10.77 6.44 0.68
N LYS A 55 -11.02 6.94 -0.53
CA LYS A 55 -12.10 7.90 -0.83
C LYS A 55 -13.53 7.41 -0.55
N LYS A 56 -13.78 6.21 0.00
CA LYS A 56 -15.17 5.69 0.15
C LYS A 56 -15.50 4.80 1.37
N GLN A 57 -14.57 4.26 2.16
CA GLN A 57 -14.93 3.17 3.10
C GLN A 57 -14.48 3.32 4.57
N TYR A 58 -13.67 4.33 4.93
CA TYR A 58 -13.47 4.69 6.35
C TYR A 58 -14.72 5.30 6.98
N SER A 59 -15.68 5.79 6.18
CA SER A 59 -16.90 6.44 6.68
C SER A 59 -17.81 5.53 7.49
N ASN A 60 -17.58 4.21 7.50
CA ASN A 60 -18.41 3.25 8.23
C ASN A 60 -17.80 2.81 9.57
N ASP A 61 -16.55 3.17 9.89
CA ASP A 61 -15.97 2.91 11.22
C ASP A 61 -15.78 4.22 11.98
N GLU A 62 -16.69 4.47 12.91
CA GLU A 62 -16.68 5.65 13.77
C GLU A 62 -15.39 5.78 14.59
N ARG A 63 -14.67 4.68 14.88
CA ARG A 63 -13.42 4.70 15.66
C ARG A 63 -12.26 5.30 14.87
N ILE A 64 -12.17 4.96 13.59
CA ILE A 64 -11.15 5.53 12.68
C ILE A 64 -11.47 7.01 12.42
N CYS A 65 -12.74 7.32 12.14
CA CYS A 65 -13.18 8.71 11.99
C CYS A 65 -12.90 9.54 13.25
N LYS A 66 -13.14 8.99 14.44
CA LYS A 66 -12.87 9.67 15.71
C LYS A 66 -11.36 9.87 15.93
N TRP A 67 -10.54 8.85 15.67
CA TRP A 67 -9.08 8.95 15.78
C TRP A 67 -8.49 9.99 14.83
N ILE A 68 -8.94 10.03 13.57
CA ILE A 68 -8.55 11.06 12.60
C ILE A 68 -8.97 12.45 13.08
N SER A 69 -10.21 12.58 13.58
CA SER A 69 -10.71 13.85 14.14
C SER A 69 -9.86 14.34 15.31
N ASP A 70 -9.49 13.46 16.24
CA ASP A 70 -8.66 13.81 17.40
C ASP A 70 -7.26 14.31 16.97
N ILE A 71 -6.69 13.73 15.90
CA ILE A 71 -5.42 14.18 15.31
C ILE A 71 -5.54 15.57 14.67
N ILE A 72 -6.61 15.81 13.94
CA ILE A 72 -6.85 17.11 13.28
C ILE A 72 -7.06 18.20 14.34
N GLU A 73 -7.77 17.90 15.44
CA GLU A 73 -7.89 18.81 16.58
C GLU A 73 -6.51 19.16 17.16
N VAL A 74 -5.63 18.18 17.36
CA VAL A 74 -4.26 18.42 17.84
C VAL A 74 -3.44 19.28 16.85
N ALA A 75 -3.62 19.09 15.55
CA ALA A 75 -2.98 19.92 14.54
C ALA A 75 -3.49 21.38 14.55
N HIS A 76 -4.78 21.59 14.80
CA HIS A 76 -5.35 22.93 14.98
C HIS A 76 -4.82 23.60 16.25
N ASP A 77 -4.73 22.88 17.36
CA ASP A 77 -4.18 23.41 18.61
C ASP A 77 -2.70 23.80 18.45
N ALA A 78 -1.93 22.99 17.70
CA ALA A 78 -0.54 23.30 17.33
C ALA A 78 -0.41 24.58 16.51
N LYS A 79 -1.33 24.76 15.54
CA LYS A 79 -1.40 25.97 14.74
C LYS A 79 -1.66 27.19 15.63
N ASP A 80 -2.71 27.13 16.44
CA ASP A 80 -3.17 28.27 17.25
C ASP A 80 -2.12 28.69 18.28
N ALA A 81 -1.41 27.74 18.89
CA ALA A 81 -0.32 28.02 19.83
C ALA A 81 0.82 28.82 19.17
N ILE A 82 1.19 28.44 17.94
CA ILE A 82 2.29 29.07 17.20
C ILE A 82 1.91 30.43 16.64
N GLU A 83 0.71 30.56 16.04
CA GLU A 83 0.20 31.85 15.59
C GLU A 83 0.08 32.84 16.78
N THR A 84 -0.42 32.37 17.92
CA THR A 84 -0.53 33.18 19.13
C THR A 84 0.85 33.63 19.64
N PHE A 85 1.85 32.76 19.59
CA PHE A 85 3.22 33.12 19.96
C PHE A 85 3.82 34.15 19.00
N ILE A 86 3.70 33.94 17.69
CA ILE A 86 4.19 34.90 16.67
C ILE A 86 3.55 36.27 16.91
N LEU A 87 2.22 36.34 17.09
CA LEU A 87 1.50 37.58 17.35
C LEU A 87 1.96 38.29 18.65
N LYS A 88 2.17 37.53 19.74
CA LYS A 88 2.63 38.09 21.02
C LYS A 88 4.06 38.62 20.96
N VAL A 89 4.91 38.00 20.14
CA VAL A 89 6.32 38.38 19.97
C VAL A 89 6.47 39.56 19.00
N GLU A 90 5.69 39.60 17.92
CA GLU A 90 5.69 40.71 16.96
C GLU A 90 5.00 41.97 17.51
N ASN A 91 4.09 41.82 18.47
CA ASN A 91 3.29 42.92 19.03
C ASN A 91 3.39 42.98 20.57
N PRO A 92 4.58 43.30 21.13
CA PRO A 92 4.73 43.43 22.58
C PRO A 92 3.85 44.59 23.05
N LYS A 93 2.88 44.31 23.93
CA LYS A 93 2.07 45.34 24.58
C LYS A 93 3.02 46.40 25.16
N LYS A 94 2.92 47.65 24.68
CA LYS A 94 3.65 48.79 25.24
C LYS A 94 3.11 49.08 26.64
N GLU A 95 3.64 48.42 27.67
CA GLU A 95 3.47 48.91 29.03
C GLU A 95 4.29 50.20 29.17
N ARG A 96 3.59 51.33 29.26
CA ARG A 96 4.18 52.64 29.58
C ARG A 96 4.52 52.66 31.07
N GLY A 97 5.80 52.51 31.39
CA GLY A 97 6.35 52.88 32.69
C GLY A 97 6.44 54.40 32.85
N PHE A 98 5.90 54.91 33.95
CA PHE A 98 6.00 56.31 34.39
C PHE A 98 7.48 56.61 34.71
N LEU A 99 8.03 57.72 34.18
CA LEU A 99 9.44 58.16 34.21
C LEU A 99 10.33 57.68 33.05
N GLY A 100 10.04 58.15 31.82
CA GLY A 100 11.03 58.73 30.88
C GLY A 100 12.31 57.97 30.47
N ILE A 101 12.53 56.73 30.93
CA ILE A 101 13.71 55.91 30.65
C ILE A 101 13.25 54.74 29.80
N ARG A 102 13.86 54.60 28.62
CA ARG A 102 13.64 53.49 27.70
C ARG A 102 14.29 52.23 28.28
N CYS A 103 13.64 51.60 29.25
CA CYS A 103 14.09 50.32 29.81
C CYS A 103 13.94 49.21 28.76
N ILE A 104 15.07 48.66 28.31
CA ILE A 104 15.16 47.46 27.47
C ILE A 104 14.96 46.24 28.39
N CYS A 105 13.76 46.06 28.94
CA CYS A 105 13.38 44.83 29.64
C CYS A 105 12.88 43.76 28.64
N PHE A 106 13.60 43.55 27.54
CA PHE A 106 13.25 42.58 26.51
C PHE A 106 13.52 41.11 26.87
N PRO A 107 14.58 40.75 27.64
CA PRO A 107 14.90 39.33 27.87
C PRO A 107 13.82 38.59 28.65
N LYS A 108 13.34 39.14 29.78
CA LYS A 108 12.36 38.45 30.65
C LYS A 108 11.00 38.28 29.99
N HIS A 109 10.55 39.28 29.22
CA HIS A 109 9.27 39.18 28.50
C HIS A 109 9.35 38.11 27.41
N MET A 110 10.43 38.06 26.62
CA MET A 110 10.63 37.03 25.60
C MET A 110 10.78 35.62 26.19
N ILE A 111 11.53 35.48 27.29
CA ILE A 111 11.70 34.21 28.00
C ILE A 111 10.34 33.70 28.52
N ASN A 112 9.52 34.56 29.14
CA ASN A 112 8.18 34.16 29.61
C ASN A 112 7.27 33.68 28.49
N HIS A 113 7.33 34.29 27.29
CA HIS A 113 6.56 33.83 26.12
C HIS A 113 7.12 32.51 25.55
N GLN A 114 8.43 32.29 25.64
CA GLN A 114 9.09 31.05 25.23
C GLN A 114 8.76 29.88 26.17
N ASP A 115 8.74 30.14 27.48
CA ASP A 115 8.32 29.14 28.47
C ASP A 115 6.85 28.77 28.26
N GLN A 116 5.97 29.78 28.03
CA GLN A 116 4.56 29.55 27.77
C GLN A 116 4.30 28.70 26.52
N ILE A 117 4.90 29.04 25.36
CA ILE A 117 4.73 28.21 24.15
C ILE A 117 5.37 26.82 24.35
N GLY A 118 6.46 26.74 25.13
CA GLY A 118 7.11 25.48 25.47
C GLY A 118 6.21 24.53 26.25
N GLU A 119 5.39 25.05 27.17
CA GLU A 119 4.38 24.30 27.92
C GLU A 119 3.16 23.94 27.05
N GLU A 120 2.69 24.86 26.19
CA GLU A 120 1.58 24.60 25.27
C GLU A 120 1.93 23.48 24.28
N ILE A 121 3.14 23.48 23.71
CA ILE A 121 3.63 22.41 22.83
C ILE A 121 3.79 21.08 23.58
N GLU A 122 4.28 21.09 24.83
CA GLU A 122 4.36 19.86 25.64
C GLU A 122 2.99 19.25 25.94
N SER A 123 1.98 20.08 26.19
CA SER A 123 0.60 19.64 26.37
C SER A 123 0.05 18.97 25.10
N ILE A 124 0.33 19.57 23.93
CA ILE A 124 -0.04 19.01 22.61
C ILE A 124 0.65 17.67 22.37
N MET A 125 1.95 17.56 22.67
CA MET A 125 2.69 16.29 22.56
C MET A 125 2.15 15.20 23.48
N THR A 126 1.78 15.56 24.71
CA THR A 126 1.18 14.61 25.67
C THR A 126 -0.15 14.07 25.15
N ARG A 127 -0.99 14.95 24.58
CA ARG A 127 -2.24 14.55 23.94
C ARG A 127 -2.03 13.67 22.72
N LEU A 128 -1.00 13.94 21.92
CA LEU A 128 -0.64 13.11 20.77
C LEU A 128 -0.23 11.69 21.22
N ALA A 129 0.61 11.58 22.26
CA ALA A 129 0.99 10.29 22.84
C ALA A 129 -0.22 9.52 23.42
N ASP A 130 -1.19 10.22 24.01
CA ASP A 130 -2.44 9.60 24.47
C ASP A 130 -3.30 9.10 23.31
N ILE A 131 -3.35 9.81 22.19
CA ILE A 131 -4.03 9.38 20.96
C ILE A 131 -3.36 8.13 20.39
N GLU A 132 -2.03 8.07 20.39
CA GLU A 132 -1.27 6.89 19.97
C GLU A 132 -1.52 5.68 20.88
N LYS A 133 -1.57 5.90 22.21
CA LYS A 133 -1.91 4.84 23.16
C LYS A 133 -3.33 4.29 22.93
N ARG A 134 -4.30 5.17 22.63
CA ARG A 134 -5.68 4.77 22.28
C ARG A 134 -5.74 4.01 20.95
N ARG A 135 -4.90 4.35 19.97
CA ARG A 135 -4.77 3.63 18.69
C ARG A 135 -4.48 2.13 18.92
N HIS A 136 -3.56 1.82 19.83
CA HIS A 136 -3.26 0.43 20.21
C HIS A 136 -4.36 -0.21 21.05
N MET A 137 -4.86 0.49 22.06
CA MET A 137 -5.85 -0.02 23.01
C MET A 137 -7.19 -0.41 22.35
N TYR A 138 -7.62 0.35 21.34
CA TYR A 138 -8.88 0.10 20.63
C TYR A 138 -8.73 -0.72 19.33
N GLY A 139 -7.53 -1.28 19.07
CA GLY A 139 -7.30 -2.15 17.91
C GLY A 139 -7.42 -1.44 16.56
N ILE A 140 -7.16 -0.14 16.50
CA ILE A 140 -7.25 0.64 15.25
C ILE A 140 -6.20 0.15 14.24
N GLN A 141 -5.00 -0.23 14.73
CA GLN A 141 -3.93 -0.76 13.88
C GLN A 141 -4.27 -2.12 13.26
N SER A 142 -4.85 -3.06 14.03
CA SER A 142 -5.26 -4.35 13.49
C SER A 142 -6.42 -4.21 12.49
N HIS A 143 -7.28 -3.20 12.66
CA HIS A 143 -8.35 -2.91 11.70
C HIS A 143 -7.82 -2.27 10.41
N LEU A 144 -6.87 -1.33 10.49
CA LEU A 144 -6.20 -0.75 9.31
C LEU A 144 -5.45 -1.81 8.50
N ILE A 145 -4.75 -2.72 9.18
CA ILE A 145 -4.09 -3.88 8.56
C ILE A 145 -5.15 -4.85 8.02
N ALA A 146 -6.30 -5.03 8.66
CA ALA A 146 -7.39 -5.86 8.15
C ALA A 146 -8.08 -5.27 6.91
N ILE A 147 -8.17 -3.94 6.84
CA ILE A 147 -8.68 -3.16 5.71
C ILE A 147 -7.69 -3.26 4.53
N GLU A 148 -6.40 -3.04 4.79
CA GLU A 148 -5.30 -3.27 3.83
C GLU A 148 -5.26 -4.74 3.35
N ARG A 149 -5.47 -5.70 4.26
CA ARG A 149 -5.62 -7.14 3.95
C ARG A 149 -6.82 -7.43 3.06
N ARG A 150 -7.96 -6.75 3.27
CA ARG A 150 -9.16 -6.88 2.41
C ARG A 150 -8.95 -6.31 1.01
N LEU A 151 -8.11 -5.28 0.85
CA LEU A 151 -7.77 -4.74 -0.48
C LEU A 151 -6.79 -5.59 -1.27
N ARG A 152 -5.91 -6.33 -0.59
CA ARG A 152 -4.90 -7.19 -1.24
C ARG A 152 -5.38 -8.61 -1.50
N TRP A 153 -6.65 -8.92 -1.23
CA TRP A 153 -7.21 -10.19 -1.64
C TRP A 153 -7.35 -10.22 -3.15
N SER A 154 -6.32 -10.79 -3.80
CA SER A 154 -6.35 -11.18 -5.20
C SER A 154 -7.18 -12.45 -5.29
N PHE A 155 -8.43 -12.33 -5.73
CA PHE A 155 -9.21 -13.52 -6.00
C PHE A 155 -8.89 -14.06 -7.39
N PRO A 156 -8.74 -15.38 -7.56
CA PRO A 156 -8.46 -15.96 -8.87
C PRO A 156 -9.60 -15.69 -9.88
N TRP A 157 -10.83 -15.45 -9.44
CA TRP A 157 -11.98 -15.16 -10.32
C TRP A 157 -12.16 -13.68 -10.66
N GLU A 158 -11.33 -12.76 -10.12
CA GLU A 158 -11.33 -11.37 -10.57
C GLU A 158 -10.76 -11.29 -11.97
N ILE A 159 -11.64 -11.06 -12.94
CA ILE A 159 -11.28 -10.85 -14.34
C ILE A 159 -10.66 -9.45 -14.43
N GLU A 160 -9.36 -9.38 -14.69
CA GLU A 160 -8.72 -8.11 -15.03
C GLU A 160 -9.15 -7.70 -16.44
N GLU A 161 -9.88 -6.59 -16.53
CA GLU A 161 -10.26 -6.00 -17.81
C GLU A 161 -9.01 -5.44 -18.50
N CYS A 162 -8.74 -5.93 -19.72
CA CYS A 162 -7.59 -5.58 -20.55
C CYS A 162 -6.23 -5.99 -19.96
N ILE A 163 -5.78 -7.18 -20.36
CA ILE A 163 -4.42 -7.68 -20.16
C ILE A 163 -3.68 -7.49 -21.48
N VAL A 164 -2.44 -7.01 -21.42
CA VAL A 164 -1.61 -6.75 -22.61
C VAL A 164 -0.19 -7.25 -22.35
N GLY A 165 0.37 -8.00 -23.29
CA GLY A 165 1.80 -8.29 -23.31
C GLY A 165 2.25 -9.38 -22.33
N LEU A 166 1.33 -10.23 -21.86
CA LEU A 166 1.62 -11.38 -20.99
C LEU A 166 1.43 -12.72 -21.73
N GLU A 167 1.09 -12.70 -23.01
CA GLU A 167 0.75 -13.91 -23.77
C GLU A 167 1.92 -14.90 -23.82
N GLU A 168 3.12 -14.42 -24.12
CA GLU A 168 4.34 -15.23 -24.14
C GLU A 168 4.72 -15.72 -22.72
N ASP A 169 4.59 -14.87 -21.71
CA ASP A 169 4.86 -15.23 -20.32
C ASP A 169 3.93 -16.35 -19.82
N VAL A 170 2.65 -16.29 -20.18
CA VAL A 170 1.67 -17.34 -19.87
C VAL A 170 2.10 -18.67 -20.49
N GLU A 171 2.48 -18.67 -21.76
CA GLU A 171 2.95 -19.89 -22.44
C GLU A 171 4.22 -20.45 -21.80
N LEU A 172 5.19 -19.59 -21.47
CA LEU A 172 6.44 -19.98 -20.83
C LEU A 172 6.20 -20.59 -19.44
N VAL A 173 5.35 -19.95 -18.61
CA VAL A 173 5.00 -20.47 -17.29
C VAL A 173 4.23 -21.78 -17.42
N LEU A 174 3.26 -21.88 -18.33
CA LEU A 174 2.53 -23.13 -18.57
C LEU A 174 3.49 -24.26 -18.93
N GLN A 175 4.36 -24.06 -19.92
CA GLN A 175 5.23 -25.13 -20.42
C GLN A 175 6.34 -25.51 -19.43
N ARG A 176 7.00 -24.53 -18.80
CA ARG A 176 8.20 -24.77 -17.99
C ARG A 176 7.91 -24.96 -16.50
N ALA A 177 6.86 -24.31 -15.98
CA ALA A 177 6.55 -24.33 -14.56
C ALA A 177 5.52 -25.42 -14.19
N ILE A 178 4.47 -25.56 -15.02
CA ILE A 178 3.27 -26.31 -14.63
C ILE A 178 3.15 -27.64 -15.41
N LEU A 179 3.18 -27.59 -16.73
CA LEU A 179 2.99 -28.75 -17.63
C LEU A 179 4.29 -29.52 -17.89
N HIS A 180 5.43 -29.05 -17.39
CA HIS A 180 6.67 -29.80 -17.42
C HIS A 180 6.43 -31.19 -16.81
N TYR A 181 6.78 -32.25 -17.55
CA TYR A 181 6.70 -33.61 -17.03
C TYR A 181 7.62 -33.80 -15.82
N SER A 182 7.03 -33.94 -14.65
CA SER A 182 7.69 -34.25 -13.38
C SER A 182 6.69 -34.97 -12.50
N ARG A 183 7.06 -36.17 -12.04
CA ARG A 183 6.27 -36.94 -11.07
C ARG A 183 6.37 -36.30 -9.69
N ARG A 184 7.57 -35.89 -9.30
CA ARG A 184 7.78 -35.15 -8.05
C ARG A 184 7.12 -33.78 -8.04
N LEU A 185 6.83 -33.29 -6.83
CA LEU A 185 6.45 -31.92 -6.55
C LEU A 185 7.40 -30.95 -7.25
N PHE A 186 6.83 -30.09 -8.09
CA PHE A 186 7.58 -29.09 -8.85
C PHE A 186 7.17 -27.70 -8.37
N VAL A 187 8.11 -27.01 -7.74
CA VAL A 187 7.92 -25.66 -7.21
C VAL A 187 8.48 -24.66 -8.20
N SER A 188 7.69 -23.64 -8.52
CA SER A 188 8.08 -22.56 -9.44
C SER A 188 7.79 -21.20 -8.84
N THR A 189 8.53 -20.18 -9.26
CA THR A 189 8.36 -18.82 -8.75
C THR A 189 8.32 -17.80 -9.90
N ILE A 190 7.34 -16.91 -9.87
CA ILE A 190 7.29 -15.70 -10.68
C ILE A 190 7.86 -14.55 -9.84
N VAL A 191 8.95 -13.94 -10.30
CA VAL A 191 9.63 -12.83 -9.62
C VAL A 191 9.56 -11.56 -10.44
N GLY A 192 9.65 -10.41 -9.77
CA GLY A 192 9.59 -9.10 -10.41
C GLY A 192 9.20 -8.00 -9.42
N VAL A 193 9.47 -6.74 -9.74
CA VAL A 193 9.16 -5.61 -8.86
C VAL A 193 7.65 -5.42 -8.63
N GLY A 194 7.29 -4.57 -7.67
CA GLY A 194 5.89 -4.25 -7.38
C GLY A 194 5.17 -3.66 -8.60
N GLY A 195 3.89 -4.01 -8.80
CA GLY A 195 3.08 -3.43 -9.89
C GLY A 195 3.31 -4.00 -11.30
N MET A 196 4.18 -5.01 -11.45
CA MET A 196 4.50 -5.64 -12.75
C MET A 196 3.45 -6.61 -13.31
N GLY A 197 2.41 -6.98 -12.53
CA GLY A 197 1.42 -7.95 -12.98
C GLY A 197 1.75 -9.42 -12.70
N LYS A 198 2.63 -9.73 -11.73
CA LYS A 198 2.92 -11.12 -11.32
C LYS A 198 1.67 -11.90 -10.92
N THR A 199 0.83 -11.27 -10.09
CA THR A 199 -0.47 -11.80 -9.67
C THR A 199 -1.38 -12.01 -10.87
N THR A 200 -1.43 -11.05 -11.81
CA THR A 200 -2.16 -11.16 -13.09
C THR A 200 -1.72 -12.38 -13.89
N LEU A 201 -0.41 -12.54 -14.11
CA LEU A 201 0.17 -13.67 -14.84
C LEU A 201 -0.18 -15.01 -14.15
N ALA A 202 -0.02 -15.09 -12.84
CA ALA A 202 -0.38 -16.28 -12.08
C ALA A 202 -1.88 -16.59 -12.18
N LYS A 203 -2.77 -15.58 -12.16
CA LYS A 203 -4.22 -15.75 -12.35
C LYS A 203 -4.54 -16.30 -13.75
N MET A 204 -3.89 -15.78 -14.79
CA MET A 204 -4.07 -16.28 -16.17
C MET A 204 -3.67 -17.75 -16.29
N VAL A 205 -2.54 -18.13 -15.70
CA VAL A 205 -2.08 -19.53 -15.67
C VAL A 205 -3.04 -20.41 -14.86
N TYR A 206 -3.45 -19.97 -13.67
CA TYR A 206 -4.34 -20.72 -12.79
C TYR A 206 -5.71 -21.02 -13.41
N ASN A 207 -6.25 -20.07 -14.17
CA ASN A 207 -7.53 -20.18 -14.86
C ASN A 207 -7.41 -20.73 -16.28
N HIS A 208 -6.21 -21.05 -16.76
CA HIS A 208 -6.03 -21.55 -18.11
C HIS A 208 -6.79 -22.87 -18.29
N PRO A 209 -7.50 -23.09 -19.42
CA PRO A 209 -8.33 -24.28 -19.62
C PRO A 209 -7.58 -25.60 -19.38
N THR A 210 -6.33 -25.70 -19.84
CA THR A 210 -5.47 -26.87 -19.62
C THR A 210 -5.22 -27.14 -18.14
N ILE A 211 -5.10 -26.10 -17.31
CA ILE A 211 -4.89 -26.25 -15.88
C ILE A 211 -6.18 -26.67 -15.18
N THR A 212 -7.31 -26.06 -15.55
CA THR A 212 -8.62 -26.42 -15.01
C THR A 212 -9.01 -27.88 -15.32
N ALA A 213 -8.52 -28.44 -16.44
CA ALA A 213 -8.81 -29.80 -16.86
C ALA A 213 -7.88 -30.86 -16.26
N ASN A 214 -6.63 -30.50 -15.94
CA ASN A 214 -5.59 -31.47 -15.57
C ASN A 214 -5.35 -31.59 -14.06
N PHE A 215 -5.76 -30.61 -13.23
CA PHE A 215 -5.54 -30.65 -11.80
C PHE A 215 -6.84 -30.91 -11.05
N GLU A 216 -6.88 -32.00 -10.29
CA GLU A 216 -8.03 -32.36 -9.44
C GLU A 216 -8.26 -31.29 -8.37
N LEU A 217 -7.17 -30.90 -7.70
CA LEU A 217 -7.20 -29.94 -6.61
C LEU A 217 -6.49 -28.66 -7.00
N ARG A 218 -7.16 -27.52 -6.78
CA ARG A 218 -6.57 -26.20 -7.04
C ARG A 218 -6.89 -25.26 -5.89
N ALA A 219 -5.86 -24.56 -5.40
CA ALA A 219 -6.03 -23.54 -4.38
C ALA A 219 -5.23 -22.29 -4.72
N TRP A 220 -5.78 -21.13 -4.35
CA TRP A 220 -5.11 -19.84 -4.43
C TRP A 220 -5.13 -19.18 -3.06
N VAL A 221 -3.95 -18.86 -2.54
CA VAL A 221 -3.80 -18.22 -1.23
C VAL A 221 -2.84 -17.05 -1.32
N CYS A 222 -3.30 -15.88 -0.87
CA CYS A 222 -2.47 -14.70 -0.70
C CYS A 222 -1.76 -14.77 0.66
N VAL A 223 -0.43 -14.76 0.65
CA VAL A 223 0.39 -14.86 1.87
C VAL A 223 0.60 -13.46 2.43
N SER A 224 0.03 -13.18 3.61
CA SER A 224 0.20 -11.85 4.21
C SER A 224 1.63 -11.62 4.72
N TYR A 225 2.08 -10.37 4.65
CA TYR A 225 3.35 -9.92 5.23
C TYR A 225 3.52 -10.37 6.70
N GLU A 226 2.47 -10.20 7.51
CA GLU A 226 2.36 -10.88 8.80
C GLU A 226 2.08 -12.36 8.57
N PHE A 227 3.14 -13.15 8.42
CA PHE A 227 3.03 -14.58 8.16
C PHE A 227 2.37 -15.31 9.34
N ASN A 228 1.35 -16.13 9.02
CA ASN A 228 0.71 -17.03 9.98
C ASN A 228 0.45 -18.37 9.28
N MET A 229 1.16 -19.41 9.72
CA MET A 229 1.08 -20.76 9.16
C MET A 229 -0.34 -21.32 9.19
N ASN A 230 -0.99 -21.26 10.36
CA ASN A 230 -2.35 -21.78 10.55
C ASN A 230 -3.34 -21.11 9.61
N LYS A 231 -3.22 -19.79 9.41
CA LYS A 231 -4.07 -19.07 8.46
C LYS A 231 -3.86 -19.55 7.03
N VAL A 232 -2.62 -19.70 6.58
CA VAL A 232 -2.34 -20.19 5.22
C VAL A 232 -2.89 -21.60 5.03
N ILE A 233 -2.66 -22.51 5.99
CA ILE A 233 -3.24 -23.86 5.93
C ILE A 233 -4.77 -23.81 5.87
N LYS A 234 -5.40 -22.98 6.70
CA LYS A 234 -6.86 -22.80 6.71
C LYS A 234 -7.37 -22.31 5.36
N ASP A 235 -6.70 -21.32 4.77
CA ASP A 235 -7.06 -20.75 3.47
C ASP A 235 -6.88 -21.79 2.34
N ILE A 236 -5.83 -22.61 2.38
CA ILE A 236 -5.65 -23.71 1.41
C ILE A 236 -6.78 -24.71 1.55
N VAL A 237 -7.02 -25.26 2.75
CA VAL A 237 -8.07 -26.25 2.98
C VAL A 237 -9.44 -25.70 2.57
N TRP A 238 -9.73 -24.42 2.86
CA TRP A 238 -10.96 -23.75 2.43
C TRP A 238 -11.17 -23.78 0.92
N ASN A 239 -10.11 -23.54 0.13
CA ASN A 239 -10.15 -23.60 -1.33
C ASN A 239 -10.35 -25.04 -1.84
N LEU A 240 -9.94 -26.04 -1.07
CA LEU A 240 -10.01 -27.46 -1.42
C LEU A 240 -11.28 -28.17 -0.93
N LEU A 241 -12.22 -27.44 -0.29
CA LEU A 241 -13.46 -28.02 0.18
C LEU A 241 -14.33 -28.50 -0.99
N ASP A 242 -14.88 -29.69 -0.83
CA ASP A 242 -15.82 -30.24 -1.79
C ASP A 242 -17.12 -29.41 -1.75
N PRO A 243 -17.78 -29.16 -2.90
CA PRO A 243 -19.07 -28.46 -2.93
C PRO A 243 -20.16 -29.05 -2.03
N ASN A 244 -20.07 -30.35 -1.71
CA ASN A 244 -21.04 -31.06 -0.87
C ASN A 244 -20.71 -30.99 0.64
N GLU A 245 -19.57 -30.44 1.02
CA GLU A 245 -19.20 -30.30 2.43
C GLU A 245 -19.90 -29.11 3.10
N ASP A 246 -20.24 -29.30 4.37
CA ASP A 246 -20.71 -28.20 5.22
C ASP A 246 -19.53 -27.28 5.58
N LYS A 247 -19.37 -26.25 4.74
CA LYS A 247 -18.29 -25.27 4.85
C LYS A 247 -18.25 -24.56 6.21
N LEU A 248 -19.41 -24.27 6.81
CA LEU A 248 -19.47 -23.57 8.09
C LEU A 248 -18.97 -24.48 9.21
N LYS A 249 -19.40 -25.74 9.21
CA LYS A 249 -18.94 -26.73 10.18
C LYS A 249 -17.43 -26.97 10.08
N VAL A 250 -16.90 -27.04 8.84
CA VAL A 250 -15.45 -27.22 8.64
C VAL A 250 -14.67 -26.02 9.17
N LEU A 251 -15.13 -24.79 8.92
CA LEU A 251 -14.52 -23.58 9.49
C LEU A 251 -14.52 -23.60 11.03
N GLU A 252 -15.66 -23.89 11.65
CA GLU A 252 -15.78 -23.94 13.12
C GLU A 252 -14.81 -24.95 13.73
N VAL A 253 -14.67 -26.13 13.11
CA VAL A 253 -13.74 -27.16 13.56
C VAL A 253 -12.28 -26.70 13.39
N MET A 254 -11.95 -26.09 12.25
CA MET A 254 -10.59 -25.60 11.97
C MET A 254 -10.18 -24.45 12.89
N GLU A 255 -11.12 -23.63 13.37
CA GLU A 255 -10.83 -22.57 14.34
C GLU A 255 -10.36 -23.10 15.70
N LEU A 256 -10.79 -24.31 16.06
CA LEU A 256 -10.41 -24.96 17.31
C LEU A 256 -9.17 -25.85 17.19
N MET A 257 -8.66 -26.07 15.97
CA MET A 257 -7.52 -26.93 15.71
C MET A 257 -6.19 -26.24 16.01
N HIS A 258 -5.28 -27.01 16.62
CA HIS A 258 -3.87 -26.62 16.73
C HIS A 258 -3.11 -26.94 15.44
N GLU A 259 -1.90 -26.39 15.30
CA GLU A 259 -1.11 -26.45 14.06
C GLU A 259 -0.89 -27.87 13.52
N GLU A 260 -0.58 -28.85 14.38
CA GLU A 260 -0.39 -30.25 13.99
C GLU A 260 -1.66 -30.87 13.39
N GLN A 261 -2.83 -30.52 13.93
CA GLN A 261 -4.13 -31.00 13.43
C GLN A 261 -4.48 -30.36 12.08
N LEU A 262 -4.17 -29.07 11.92
CA LEU A 262 -4.32 -28.38 10.63
C LEU A 262 -3.41 -28.98 9.57
N TYR A 263 -2.16 -29.29 9.93
CA TYR A 263 -1.21 -29.97 9.05
C TYR A 263 -1.75 -31.35 8.63
N HIS A 264 -2.20 -32.16 9.58
CA HIS A 264 -2.78 -33.47 9.29
C HIS A 264 -4.01 -33.36 8.40
N LEU A 265 -4.90 -32.39 8.65
CA LEU A 265 -6.07 -32.13 7.82
C LEU A 265 -5.66 -31.78 6.39
N LEU A 266 -4.68 -30.90 6.20
CA LEU A 266 -4.19 -30.54 4.87
C LEU A 266 -3.53 -31.74 4.17
N TYR A 267 -2.72 -32.52 4.89
CA TYR A 267 -2.10 -33.73 4.36
C TYR A 267 -3.15 -34.70 3.83
N GLU A 268 -4.17 -35.04 4.63
CA GLU A 268 -5.28 -35.91 4.22
C GLU A 268 -6.02 -35.40 2.97
N ARG A 269 -6.12 -34.07 2.82
CA ARG A 269 -6.74 -33.45 1.62
C ARG A 269 -5.88 -33.60 0.38
N LEU A 270 -4.56 -33.55 0.50
CA LEU A 270 -3.63 -33.57 -0.63
C LEU A 270 -3.12 -34.98 -0.97
N HIS A 271 -3.16 -35.89 -0.01
CA HIS A 271 -2.60 -37.24 -0.10
C HIS A 271 -3.20 -38.01 -1.30
N GLY A 272 -2.32 -38.59 -2.11
CA GLY A 272 -2.65 -39.37 -3.30
C GLY A 272 -3.25 -38.57 -4.46
N LYS A 273 -3.33 -37.23 -4.35
CA LYS A 273 -3.98 -36.36 -5.34
C LYS A 273 -3.00 -35.48 -6.08
N GLN A 274 -3.39 -35.11 -7.29
CA GLN A 274 -2.66 -34.11 -8.08
C GLN A 274 -3.22 -32.72 -7.78
N TYR A 275 -2.37 -31.84 -7.24
CA TYR A 275 -2.77 -30.48 -6.85
C TYR A 275 -1.92 -29.40 -7.52
N LEU A 276 -2.54 -28.24 -7.76
CA LEU A 276 -1.88 -26.97 -8.06
C LEU A 276 -2.22 -25.96 -6.96
N ILE A 277 -1.22 -25.51 -6.21
CA ILE A 277 -1.40 -24.49 -5.18
C ILE A 277 -0.63 -23.24 -5.57
N VAL A 278 -1.33 -22.11 -5.64
CA VAL A 278 -0.72 -20.80 -5.87
C VAL A 278 -0.59 -20.07 -4.54
N LEU A 279 0.64 -19.66 -4.22
CA LEU A 279 0.98 -18.82 -3.08
C LEU A 279 1.36 -17.43 -3.59
N ASP A 280 0.41 -16.50 -3.52
CA ASP A 280 0.57 -15.14 -4.05
C ASP A 280 1.23 -14.23 -3.00
N ASP A 281 2.17 -13.40 -3.47
CA ASP A 281 2.92 -12.37 -2.74
C ASP A 281 3.69 -12.92 -1.53
N VAL A 282 4.56 -13.91 -1.72
CA VAL A 282 5.46 -14.40 -0.65
C VAL A 282 6.63 -13.42 -0.47
N TRP A 283 6.79 -12.90 0.75
CA TRP A 283 7.71 -11.77 1.04
C TRP A 283 9.13 -12.21 1.40
N GLU A 284 9.30 -13.38 2.04
CA GLU A 284 10.56 -13.79 2.64
C GLU A 284 10.88 -15.26 2.35
N GLN A 285 12.17 -15.58 2.20
CA GLN A 285 12.63 -16.96 1.95
C GLN A 285 12.23 -17.90 3.10
N GLN A 286 12.32 -17.45 4.35
CA GLN A 286 12.00 -18.25 5.54
C GLN A 286 10.51 -18.64 5.60
N VAL A 287 9.64 -17.78 5.05
CA VAL A 287 8.20 -18.07 4.93
C VAL A 287 8.00 -19.25 3.98
N TRP A 288 8.65 -19.24 2.82
CA TRP A 288 8.62 -20.38 1.91
C TRP A 288 9.22 -21.64 2.53
N GLU A 289 10.37 -21.57 3.20
CA GLU A 289 11.00 -22.74 3.85
C GLU A 289 10.10 -23.39 4.91
N SER A 290 9.27 -22.58 5.58
CA SER A 290 8.26 -23.06 6.52
C SER A 290 7.10 -23.72 5.78
N LEU A 291 6.57 -23.07 4.74
CA LEU A 291 5.44 -23.56 3.95
C LEU A 291 5.77 -24.82 3.16
N ALA A 292 6.98 -24.96 2.65
CA ALA A 292 7.40 -26.11 1.84
C ALA A 292 7.15 -27.46 2.55
N ARG A 293 7.16 -27.47 3.88
CA ARG A 293 6.96 -28.67 4.70
C ARG A 293 5.53 -29.21 4.67
N ILE A 294 4.54 -28.39 4.30
CA ILE A 294 3.11 -28.76 4.36
C ILE A 294 2.61 -29.43 3.07
N PHE A 295 3.45 -29.50 2.05
CA PHE A 295 3.09 -30.03 0.73
C PHE A 295 3.69 -31.43 0.54
N PRO A 296 2.86 -32.50 0.48
CA PRO A 296 3.37 -33.85 0.27
C PRO A 296 3.89 -34.04 -1.15
N ASP A 297 5.06 -34.67 -1.30
CA ASP A 297 5.65 -35.09 -2.57
C ASP A 297 5.50 -36.61 -2.75
N GLU A 298 4.40 -37.04 -3.37
CA GLU A 298 4.02 -38.45 -3.52
C GLU A 298 4.07 -38.91 -4.99
N ASP A 299 4.94 -38.29 -5.79
CA ASP A 299 5.08 -38.59 -7.21
C ASP A 299 3.78 -38.44 -8.05
N THR A 300 2.82 -37.63 -7.55
CA THR A 300 1.50 -37.37 -8.17
C THR A 300 1.50 -36.30 -9.27
N GLY A 301 2.65 -35.65 -9.51
CA GLY A 301 2.76 -34.57 -10.48
C GLY A 301 2.20 -33.24 -9.99
N SER A 302 2.19 -33.02 -8.67
CA SER A 302 1.72 -31.79 -8.04
C SER A 302 2.64 -30.58 -8.28
N ARG A 303 2.05 -29.39 -8.19
CA ARG A 303 2.69 -28.11 -8.50
C ARG A 303 2.42 -27.08 -7.42
N VAL A 304 3.44 -26.30 -7.09
CA VAL A 304 3.30 -25.08 -6.28
C VAL A 304 3.86 -23.92 -7.09
N LEU A 305 3.03 -22.91 -7.32
CA LEU A 305 3.42 -21.68 -8.00
C LEU A 305 3.45 -20.53 -6.99
N ILE A 306 4.56 -19.82 -6.93
CA ILE A 306 4.76 -18.72 -5.98
C ILE A 306 4.89 -17.43 -6.76
N THR A 307 4.32 -16.33 -6.29
CA THR A 307 4.70 -14.99 -6.77
C THR A 307 5.50 -14.26 -5.67
N SER A 308 6.56 -13.55 -6.05
CA SER A 308 7.37 -12.80 -5.08
C SER A 308 8.00 -11.55 -5.69
N ARG A 309 8.31 -10.58 -4.83
CA ARG A 309 9.10 -9.39 -5.18
C ARG A 309 10.60 -9.61 -5.05
N LYS A 310 11.05 -10.59 -4.26
CA LYS A 310 12.47 -10.81 -4.02
C LYS A 310 12.99 -11.97 -4.86
N SER A 311 14.15 -11.76 -5.46
CA SER A 311 14.85 -12.74 -6.29
C SER A 311 15.66 -13.76 -5.48
N ASP A 312 15.64 -13.68 -4.14
CA ASP A 312 16.38 -14.54 -3.20
C ASP A 312 15.54 -15.69 -2.59
N ILE A 313 14.20 -15.60 -2.65
CA ILE A 313 13.27 -16.71 -2.37
C ILE A 313 13.52 -17.98 -3.20
N PRO A 314 13.99 -17.94 -4.48
CA PRO A 314 13.92 -19.09 -5.35
C PRO A 314 15.05 -20.11 -5.17
N LYS A 315 15.80 -20.11 -4.05
CA LYS A 315 16.89 -21.09 -3.82
C LYS A 315 16.48 -22.55 -3.99
N TYR A 316 15.19 -22.85 -3.88
CA TYR A 316 14.63 -24.20 -4.04
C TYR A 316 13.58 -24.31 -5.16
N ALA A 317 13.35 -23.23 -5.91
CA ALA A 317 12.45 -23.28 -7.05
C ALA A 317 13.13 -24.00 -8.22
N ARG A 318 12.43 -24.96 -8.84
CA ARG A 318 12.93 -25.68 -10.02
C ARG A 318 12.84 -24.82 -11.28
N TYR A 319 11.97 -23.83 -11.28
CA TYR A 319 11.85 -22.85 -12.35
C TYR A 319 11.57 -21.46 -11.77
N ILE A 320 12.26 -20.46 -12.32
CA ILE A 320 12.10 -19.06 -11.98
C ILE A 320 11.72 -18.33 -13.24
N HIS A 321 10.57 -17.66 -13.20
CA HIS A 321 10.12 -16.78 -14.25
C HIS A 321 10.33 -15.33 -13.81
N ASP A 322 11.33 -14.69 -14.40
CA ASP A 322 11.66 -13.28 -14.15
C ASP A 322 10.80 -12.41 -15.08
N LEU A 323 9.69 -11.92 -14.54
CA LEU A 323 8.71 -11.12 -15.26
C LEU A 323 9.34 -9.77 -15.62
N LYS A 324 9.20 -9.36 -16.89
CA LYS A 324 9.74 -8.10 -17.41
C LYS A 324 8.69 -7.01 -17.48
N SER A 325 9.15 -5.76 -17.44
CA SER A 325 8.28 -4.60 -17.64
C SER A 325 7.73 -4.61 -19.05
N LEU A 326 6.59 -3.97 -19.27
CA LEU A 326 6.00 -3.86 -20.60
C LEU A 326 6.94 -3.08 -21.52
N ASP A 327 7.06 -3.56 -22.76
CA ASP A 327 7.69 -2.77 -23.82
C ASP A 327 6.87 -1.51 -24.14
N GLN A 328 7.45 -0.63 -24.95
CA GLN A 328 6.83 0.65 -25.31
C GLN A 328 5.48 0.45 -26.02
N ASN A 329 5.36 -0.57 -26.85
CA ASN A 329 4.14 -0.81 -27.63
C ASN A 329 2.99 -1.27 -26.74
N ASN A 330 3.25 -2.23 -25.85
CA ASN A 330 2.27 -2.74 -24.90
C ASN A 330 1.95 -1.71 -23.82
N SER A 331 2.92 -0.89 -23.42
CA SER A 331 2.70 0.26 -22.54
C SER A 331 1.71 1.26 -23.13
N TRP A 332 1.88 1.62 -24.40
CA TRP A 332 0.94 2.50 -25.12
C TRP A 332 -0.45 1.89 -25.26
N LYS A 333 -0.55 0.60 -25.63
CA LYS A 333 -1.83 -0.09 -25.73
C LYS A 333 -2.59 -0.06 -24.40
N LEU A 334 -1.92 -0.43 -23.31
CA LEU A 334 -2.51 -0.42 -21.97
C LEU A 334 -2.93 0.99 -21.56
N PHE A 335 -2.08 1.99 -21.80
CA PHE A 335 -2.36 3.38 -21.48
C PHE A 335 -3.62 3.91 -22.17
N LEU A 336 -3.73 3.70 -23.49
CA LEU A 336 -4.87 4.16 -24.28
C LEU A 336 -6.16 3.47 -23.85
N GLU A 337 -6.11 2.16 -23.57
CA GLU A 337 -7.26 1.43 -23.07
C GLU A 337 -7.73 1.99 -21.72
N LYS A 338 -6.81 2.17 -20.75
CA LYS A 338 -7.16 2.67 -19.42
C LYS A 338 -7.64 4.12 -19.43
N ALA A 339 -7.14 4.92 -20.38
CA ALA A 339 -7.66 6.25 -20.68
C ALA A 339 -9.01 6.25 -21.42
N SER A 340 -9.53 5.07 -21.81
CA SER A 340 -10.75 4.90 -22.62
C SER A 340 -10.66 5.62 -23.98
N ILE A 341 -9.46 5.67 -24.55
CA ILE A 341 -9.17 6.30 -25.85
C ILE A 341 -9.25 5.24 -26.94
N LYS A 342 -10.30 5.32 -27.77
CA LYS A 342 -10.54 4.39 -28.89
C LYS A 342 -9.70 4.68 -30.14
N LYS A 343 -8.46 5.14 -29.95
CA LYS A 343 -7.50 5.43 -31.03
C LYS A 343 -6.29 4.53 -30.88
N THR A 344 -5.67 4.15 -31.98
CA THR A 344 -4.33 3.55 -31.96
C THR A 344 -3.28 4.64 -31.82
N TYR A 345 -2.05 4.25 -31.46
CA TYR A 345 -0.91 5.16 -31.40
C TYR A 345 -0.76 6.00 -32.69
N ASP A 346 -0.88 5.37 -33.86
CA ASP A 346 -0.74 6.04 -35.16
C ASP A 346 -1.82 7.08 -35.45
N GLN A 347 -2.98 6.97 -34.81
CA GLN A 347 -4.11 7.89 -34.96
C GLN A 347 -4.05 9.09 -34.01
N LEU A 348 -3.06 9.15 -33.11
CA LEU A 348 -2.88 10.26 -32.20
C LEU A 348 -2.19 11.45 -32.89
N PRO A 349 -2.59 12.69 -32.57
CA PRO A 349 -1.80 13.88 -32.90
C PRO A 349 -0.38 13.77 -32.37
N GLU A 350 0.59 14.32 -33.11
CA GLU A 350 2.01 14.21 -32.76
C GLU A 350 2.34 14.83 -31.39
N ASP A 351 1.72 15.97 -31.06
CA ASP A 351 1.87 16.62 -29.76
C ASP A 351 1.47 15.71 -28.59
N LEU A 352 0.41 14.90 -28.75
CA LEU A 352 -0.02 13.94 -27.72
C LEU A 352 0.91 12.74 -27.64
N LYS A 353 1.49 12.30 -28.76
CA LYS A 353 2.50 11.23 -28.74
C LYS A 353 3.74 11.66 -27.96
N ILE A 354 4.20 12.90 -28.15
CA ILE A 354 5.36 13.44 -27.42
C ILE A 354 5.09 13.42 -25.91
N ILE A 355 3.97 14.00 -25.46
CA ILE A 355 3.62 14.06 -24.04
C ILE A 355 3.39 12.66 -23.46
N GLY A 356 2.69 11.79 -24.19
CA GLY A 356 2.44 10.42 -23.73
C GLY A 356 3.72 9.59 -23.63
N ASN A 357 4.70 9.79 -24.52
CA ASN A 357 6.00 9.14 -24.39
C ASN A 357 6.72 9.60 -23.11
N GLU A 358 6.71 10.90 -22.78
CA GLU A 358 7.27 11.41 -21.53
C GLU A 358 6.56 10.84 -20.28
N ILE A 359 5.23 10.70 -20.35
CA ILE A 359 4.44 10.06 -19.28
C ILE A 359 4.84 8.60 -19.12
N LEU A 360 4.91 7.84 -20.22
CA LEU A 360 5.20 6.41 -20.19
C LEU A 360 6.65 6.10 -19.79
N GLU A 361 7.60 6.95 -20.19
CA GLU A 361 8.98 6.87 -19.73
C GLU A 361 9.07 6.97 -18.20
N LYS A 362 8.26 7.84 -17.59
CA LYS A 362 8.17 7.93 -16.11
C LYS A 362 7.47 6.74 -15.46
N CYS A 363 6.63 6.01 -16.19
CA CYS A 363 5.99 4.80 -15.70
C CYS A 363 6.88 3.57 -15.76
N ASP A 364 8.03 3.63 -16.46
CA ASP A 364 9.03 2.57 -16.57
C ASP A 364 8.45 1.19 -16.97
N GLY A 365 7.44 1.21 -17.85
CA GLY A 365 6.76 0.01 -18.32
C GLY A 365 5.98 -0.76 -17.24
N LEU A 366 5.75 -0.18 -16.05
CA LEU A 366 4.99 -0.83 -14.97
C LEU A 366 3.48 -0.75 -15.24
N PRO A 367 2.77 -1.89 -15.45
CA PRO A 367 1.34 -1.92 -15.73
C PRO A 367 0.48 -1.14 -14.74
N LEU A 368 0.79 -1.23 -13.44
CA LEU A 368 0.06 -0.50 -12.39
C LEU A 368 0.20 1.01 -12.54
N ALA A 369 1.42 1.51 -12.74
CA ALA A 369 1.67 2.94 -12.94
C ALA A 369 0.94 3.47 -14.18
N ILE A 370 1.05 2.73 -15.29
CA ILE A 370 0.37 3.05 -16.55
C ILE A 370 -1.15 3.08 -16.36
N THR A 371 -1.70 2.12 -15.62
CA THR A 371 -3.15 2.03 -15.35
C THR A 371 -3.64 3.22 -14.55
N VAL A 372 -2.89 3.64 -13.51
CA VAL A 372 -3.22 4.81 -12.70
C VAL A 372 -3.24 6.07 -13.56
N VAL A 373 -2.17 6.30 -14.34
CA VAL A 373 -2.05 7.53 -15.14
C VAL A 373 -3.04 7.55 -16.30
N GLY A 374 -3.27 6.42 -16.97
CA GLY A 374 -4.33 6.29 -17.98
C GLY A 374 -5.71 6.57 -17.37
N GLY A 375 -5.98 6.05 -16.17
CA GLY A 375 -7.21 6.31 -15.42
C GLY A 375 -7.42 7.79 -15.08
N MET A 376 -6.36 8.55 -14.83
CA MET A 376 -6.45 10.01 -14.59
C MET A 376 -6.91 10.80 -15.83
N LEU A 377 -6.62 10.28 -17.02
CA LEU A 377 -7.03 10.87 -18.31
C LEU A 377 -8.41 10.40 -18.77
N ARG A 378 -9.03 9.45 -18.05
CA ARG A 378 -10.34 8.91 -18.40
C ARG A 378 -11.38 10.03 -18.37
N GLY A 379 -11.99 10.30 -19.54
CA GLY A 379 -12.96 11.37 -19.71
C GLY A 379 -12.38 12.79 -19.89
N ARG A 380 -11.04 12.92 -19.98
CA ARG A 380 -10.27 14.17 -20.13
C ARG A 380 -9.22 14.03 -21.26
N PHE A 381 -9.67 13.59 -22.42
CA PHE A 381 -8.79 13.02 -23.46
C PHE A 381 -8.63 13.89 -24.71
N ASN A 382 -9.15 15.11 -24.73
CA ASN A 382 -9.27 15.90 -25.96
C ASN A 382 -8.29 17.06 -26.07
N THR A 383 -7.50 17.35 -25.03
CA THR A 383 -6.58 18.49 -25.08
C THR A 383 -5.17 18.14 -24.61
N THR A 384 -4.20 18.72 -25.31
CA THR A 384 -2.77 18.74 -24.95
C THR A 384 -2.55 19.31 -23.54
N SER A 385 -3.45 20.17 -23.06
CA SER A 385 -3.40 20.73 -21.70
C SER A 385 -3.61 19.66 -20.64
N GLU A 386 -4.61 18.79 -20.79
CA GLU A 386 -4.95 17.76 -19.79
C GLU A 386 -3.80 16.75 -19.61
N TRP A 387 -3.16 16.34 -20.72
CA TRP A 387 -2.01 15.45 -20.68
C TRP A 387 -0.80 16.11 -20.03
N ASN A 388 -0.57 17.40 -20.31
CA ASN A 388 0.47 18.17 -19.65
C ASN A 388 0.22 18.35 -18.14
N ASP A 389 -1.04 18.51 -17.72
CA ASP A 389 -1.37 18.65 -16.31
C ASP A 389 -1.10 17.36 -15.54
N VAL A 390 -1.42 16.20 -16.14
CA VAL A 390 -1.05 14.89 -15.59
C VAL A 390 0.47 14.73 -15.51
N LEU A 391 1.19 15.05 -16.59
CA LEU A 391 2.66 14.99 -16.61
C LEU A 391 3.31 15.92 -15.56
N LYS A 392 2.77 17.12 -15.35
CA LYS A 392 3.21 18.04 -14.29
C LYS A 392 2.93 17.47 -12.90
N GLY A 393 1.74 16.89 -12.68
CA GLY A 393 1.38 16.24 -11.42
C GLY A 393 2.30 15.06 -11.07
N MET A 394 2.82 14.35 -12.06
CA MET A 394 3.84 13.31 -11.85
C MET A 394 5.19 13.88 -11.40
N LYS A 395 5.56 15.09 -11.83
CA LYS A 395 6.82 15.74 -11.42
C LYS A 395 6.81 16.15 -9.95
N SER A 396 5.65 16.56 -9.41
CA SER A 396 5.50 16.95 -8.00
C SER A 396 5.47 15.79 -7.01
N LEU A 397 5.38 14.54 -7.47
CA LEU A 397 5.36 13.34 -6.61
C LEU A 397 6.75 12.69 -6.45
N ILE A 398 7.73 13.10 -7.26
CA ILE A 398 9.08 12.51 -7.32
C ILE A 398 10.15 13.53 -6.83
N SER A 399 9.74 14.77 -6.53
CA SER A 399 10.54 15.78 -5.82
C SER A 399 10.17 15.81 -4.36
#